data_AF-A0A929C3K8-F1
#
_entry.id   AF-A0A929C3K8-F1
#
_cell.length_a   1.000
_cell.length_b   1.000
_cell.length_c   1.000
_cell.angle_alpha   90.00
_cell.angle_beta   90.00
_cell.angle_gamma   90.00
#
_symmetry.space_group_name_H-M   'P 1'
#
loop_
_entity.id
_entity.type
_entity.pdbx_description
1 polymer ?
#
loop_
_entity_poly.entity_id
_entity_poly.type
_entity_poly.pdbx_seq_one_letter_code
_entity_poly.pdbx_strand_id
1 'polypeptide(L)' 'MNTFNEIHIMDLHGSTKKKEACPDGSKDNNVFDIQQGVAIMLMMKLPEKEKL' A
#
# COMPACT_ATOMS: atom_id res chain seq x y z
N MET A 1 -13.41 7.22 5.16
CA MET A 1 -12.30 7.39 6.12
C MET A 1 -12.71 7.18 7.60
N ASN A 2 -13.98 6.90 7.93
CA ASN A 2 -14.42 6.77 9.33
C ASN A 2 -14.61 5.32 9.81
N THR A 3 -14.17 4.34 9.03
CA THR A 3 -14.41 2.91 9.33
C THR A 3 -13.30 2.31 10.19
N PHE A 4 -12.06 2.74 9.96
CA PHE A 4 -10.85 2.27 10.63
C PHE A 4 -10.24 3.43 11.40
N ASN A 5 -9.66 3.13 12.55
CA ASN A 5 -8.99 4.12 13.39
C ASN A 5 -7.60 4.45 12.84
N GLU A 6 -6.92 3.43 12.30
CA GLU A 6 -5.55 3.55 11.79
C GLU A 6 -5.45 2.85 10.44
N ILE A 7 -4.75 3.50 9.50
CA ILE A 7 -4.50 3.00 8.16
C ILE A 7 -3.00 3.19 7.88
N HIS A 8 -2.29 2.07 7.70
CA HIS A 8 -0.91 2.06 7.24
C HIS A 8 -0.88 1.56 5.80
N ILE A 9 -0.19 2.29 4.93
CA ILE A 9 -0.06 1.97 3.51
C ILE A 9 1.43 1.88 3.19
N MET A 10 1.83 0.77 2.58
CA MET A 10 3.16 0.57 2.01
C MET A 10 2.98 0.40 0.50
N ASP A 11 3.36 1.42 -0.26
CA ASP A 11 3.37 1.39 -1.72
C ASP A 11 4.56 0.54 -2.19
N LEU A 12 4.30 -0.48 -3.01
CA LEU A 12 5.31 -1.34 -3.61
C LEU A 12 5.63 -0.94 -5.05
N HIS A 13 5.03 0.14 -5.57
CA HIS A 13 5.16 0.57 -6.96
C HIS A 13 4.85 -0.56 -7.96
N GLY A 14 5.69 -0.78 -8.97
CA GLY A 14 5.56 -1.87 -9.94
C GLY A 14 4.56 -1.61 -11.05
N SER A 15 4.15 -0.36 -11.29
CA SER A 15 3.25 -0.02 -12.39
C SER A 15 4.00 0.09 -13.71
N THR A 16 3.74 -0.84 -14.64
CA THR A 16 4.44 -0.85 -15.95
C THR A 16 4.09 0.34 -16.84
N LYS A 17 2.96 1.02 -16.55
CA LYS A 17 2.51 2.21 -17.30
C LYS A 17 3.20 3.50 -16.85
N LYS A 18 3.59 3.59 -15.58
CA LYS A 18 4.21 4.80 -15.03
C LYS A 18 5.71 4.91 -15.32
N LYS A 19 6.36 3.80 -15.68
CA LYS A 19 7.82 3.74 -15.94
C LYS A 19 8.64 4.30 -14.77
N GLU A 20 8.23 3.97 -13.55
CA GLU A 20 8.95 4.28 -12.32
C GLU A 20 10.31 3.53 -12.31
N ALA A 21 11.29 4.08 -11.57
CA ALA A 21 12.60 3.48 -11.40
C ALA A 21 12.95 3.50 -9.91
N CYS A 22 13.64 2.46 -9.45
CA CYS A 22 14.11 2.41 -8.07
C CYS A 22 15.15 3.52 -7.84
N PRO A 23 15.30 4.04 -6.59
CA PRO A 23 16.30 5.06 -6.29
C PRO A 23 17.75 4.66 -6.62
N ASP A 24 18.03 3.36 -6.65
CA ASP A 24 19.31 2.77 -7.03
C ASP A 24 19.48 2.59 -8.56
N GLY A 25 18.49 2.99 -9.36
CA GLY A 25 18.47 2.87 -10.82
C GLY A 25 18.10 1.49 -11.34
N SER A 26 17.81 0.52 -10.47
CA SER A 26 17.27 -0.77 -10.89
C SER A 26 15.85 -0.64 -11.44
N LYS A 27 15.43 -1.65 -12.22
CA LYS A 27 14.07 -1.68 -12.78
C LYS A 27 13.06 -1.85 -11.65
N ASP A 28 12.03 -1.01 -11.67
CA ASP A 28 10.86 -1.20 -10.84
C ASP A 28 10.04 -2.39 -11.36
N ASN A 29 10.04 -3.50 -10.61
CA ASN A 29 9.41 -4.74 -11.01
C ASN A 29 8.14 -4.98 -10.20
N ASN A 30 7.09 -5.43 -10.89
CA ASN A 30 5.87 -5.86 -10.23
C ASN A 30 6.08 -7.20 -9.51
N VAL A 31 5.43 -7.37 -8.36
CA VAL A 31 5.54 -8.60 -7.53
C VAL A 31 4.61 -9.74 -7.95
N PHE A 32 3.64 -9.50 -8.84
CA PHE A 32 2.62 -10.48 -9.28
C PHE A 32 2.50 -10.62 -10.81
N ASP A 33 3.47 -10.16 -11.59
CA ASP A 33 3.46 -10.19 -13.05
C ASP A 33 2.22 -9.52 -13.71
N ILE A 34 1.73 -8.42 -13.11
CA ILE A 34 0.61 -7.62 -13.63
C ILE A 34 1.05 -6.20 -14.04
N GLN A 35 0.17 -5.45 -14.73
CA GLN A 35 0.47 -4.08 -15.17
C GLN A 35 0.26 -3.01 -14.09
N GLN A 36 -0.69 -3.23 -13.18
CA GLN A 36 -1.06 -2.29 -12.13
C GLN A 36 -0.08 -2.38 -10.97
N GLY A 37 0.26 -1.22 -10.39
CA GLY A 37 1.07 -1.16 -9.18
C GLY A 37 0.36 -1.78 -7.98
N VAL A 38 1.14 -2.14 -6.97
CA VAL A 38 0.68 -2.89 -5.79
C VAL A 38 1.00 -2.10 -4.53
N ALA A 39 0.12 -2.17 -3.53
CA ALA A 39 0.40 -1.68 -2.18
C ALA A 39 -0.11 -2.68 -1.14
N ILE A 40 0.56 -2.73 0.00
CA ILE A 40 0.09 -3.45 1.19
C ILE A 40 -0.62 -2.44 2.07
N MET A 41 -1.84 -2.78 2.50
CA MET A 41 -2.65 -1.96 3.39
C MET A 41 -2.94 -2.72 4.69
N LEU A 42 -2.59 -2.12 5.82
CA LEU A 42 -3.00 -2.59 7.14
C LEU A 42 -4.02 -1.59 7.70
N MET A 43 -5.24 -2.08 7.93
CA MET A 43 -6.36 -1.26 8.39
C MET A 43 -6.83 -1.77 9.75
N MET A 44 -6.66 -0.96 10.79
CA MET A 44 -6.96 -1.35 12.17
C MET A 44 -8.24 -0.66 12.64
N LYS A 45 -9.17 -1.47 13.19
CA LYS A 45 -10.35 -0.99 13.88
C LYS A 45 -10.21 -1.36 15.36
N LEU A 46 -10.09 -0.34 16.20
CA LEU A 46 -10.02 -0.51 17.64
C LEU A 46 -11.43 -0.79 18.18
N PRO A 47 -11.55 -1.57 19.26
CA PRO A 47 -12.82 -1.73 19.95
C PRO A 47 -13.33 -0.35 20.42
N GLU A 48 -14.65 -0.18 20.43
CA GLU A 48 -15.25 1.01 21.02
C GLU A 48 -14.89 1.06 22.50
N LYS A 49 -14.42 2.22 22.98
CA LYS A 49 -14.16 2.38 24.41
C LYS A 49 -15.48 2.23 25.15
N GLU A 50 -15.56 1.26 26.06
CA GLU A 50 -16.67 1.18 27.01
C GLU A 50 -16.74 2.52 27.76
N LYS A 51 -17.90 3.16 27.71
CA LYS A 51 -18.15 4.34 28.53
C LYS A 51 -18.36 3.85 29.96
N LEU A 52 -17.37 4.10 30.82
CA LEU A 52 -17.51 4.04 32.27
C LEU A 52 -18.55 5.04 32.75
#